data_AF-A0A9P2ZUZ9-F1
#
_entry.id   AF-A0A9P2ZUZ9-F1
#
_cell.length_a   1.000
_cell.length_b   1.000
_cell.length_c   1.000
_cell.angle_alpha   90.00
_cell.angle_beta   90.00
_cell.angle_gamma   90.00
#
_symmetry.space_group_name_H-M   'P 1'
#
loop_
_entity.id
_entity.type
_entity.pdbx_description
1 polymer ?
#
loop_
_entity_poly.entity_id
_entity_poly.type
_entity_poly.pdbx_seq_one_letter_code
_entity_poly.pdbx_strand_id
1 'polypeptide(L)'
;MASSSSSSSPVSSRPGPMTPSSPSLTYPVDPDAPTFVAQAILASASLGAGTGAVIGVLQSANPFILSVNMGINAGVVGVTFFGLREYLVSPLLLSGRATTSHTRRLAELSEKQRGKLPLPPPLPLPSPSSVEELRFERVLDSSIAGALTGGLLSGGLRGPRTIVPASVTLSLIASALQLSVNQLRITRLHLLARSTETGANAAELPPQNTSSQEQNSTPTPTTAPGYSSSSSSPSAPAPRPNVASQTYTPSSNSESGYTIMSDPTQPVADPENSLPSRIMGFMSAVLPVRRLSDDEYLAALEKQRKEVDGRLREIATEEEKIFEGMTRA
;
A
#
# COMPACT_ATOMS: atom_id res chain seq x y z
N MET A 1 -39.52 78.19 6.43
CA MET A 1 -39.22 76.90 7.05
C MET A 1 -38.07 76.29 6.27
N ALA A 2 -36.90 76.22 6.91
CA ALA A 2 -35.63 75.84 6.30
C ALA A 2 -35.42 74.32 6.41
N SER A 3 -35.07 73.69 5.30
CA SER A 3 -34.73 72.26 5.23
C SER A 3 -33.24 72.16 4.89
N SER A 4 -32.43 71.94 5.92
CA SER A 4 -30.98 71.79 5.85
C SER A 4 -30.59 70.35 5.45
N SER A 5 -30.08 70.19 4.24
CA SER A 5 -29.50 68.96 3.70
C SER A 5 -28.01 68.87 4.06
N SER A 6 -27.69 68.01 5.03
CA SER A 6 -26.32 67.70 5.44
C SER A 6 -25.67 66.71 4.47
N SER A 7 -24.75 67.20 3.65
CA SER A 7 -23.90 66.39 2.77
C SER A 7 -22.75 65.76 3.56
N SER A 8 -22.82 64.45 3.80
CA SER A 8 -21.70 63.67 4.34
C SER A 8 -20.75 63.28 3.22
N SER A 9 -19.55 63.87 3.20
CA SER A 9 -18.48 63.50 2.27
C SER A 9 -17.91 62.11 2.58
N PRO A 10 -17.58 61.29 1.56
CA PRO A 10 -16.98 59.97 1.78
C PRO A 10 -15.53 60.10 2.25
N VAL A 11 -15.25 59.52 3.42
CA VAL A 11 -13.90 59.37 3.98
C VAL A 11 -13.09 58.46 3.07
N SER A 12 -12.11 59.04 2.39
CA SER A 12 -11.12 58.33 1.59
C SER A 12 -10.11 57.65 2.54
N SER A 13 -10.36 56.38 2.86
CA SER A 13 -9.45 55.54 3.62
C SER A 13 -8.24 55.18 2.75
N ARG A 14 -7.15 55.91 2.94
CA ARG A 14 -5.83 55.66 2.33
C ARG A 14 -5.35 54.25 2.69
N PRO A 15 -5.11 53.35 1.71
CA PRO A 15 -4.60 52.01 2.00
C PRO A 15 -3.22 52.13 2.65
N GLY A 16 -3.09 51.60 3.86
CA GLY A 16 -1.82 51.55 4.57
C GLY A 16 -0.80 50.66 3.84
N PRO A 17 0.50 50.86 4.08
CA PRO A 17 1.55 50.01 3.51
C PRO A 17 1.33 48.56 3.95
N MET A 18 0.98 47.70 3.00
CA MET A 18 0.89 46.26 3.22
C MET A 18 2.28 45.75 3.58
N THR A 19 2.50 45.47 4.85
CA THR A 19 3.67 44.73 5.32
C THR A 19 3.65 43.35 4.65
N PRO A 20 4.71 42.94 3.93
CA PRO A 20 4.78 41.62 3.34
C PRO A 20 4.76 40.59 4.47
N SER A 21 3.63 39.89 4.63
CA SER A 21 3.53 38.77 5.55
C SER A 21 4.53 37.70 5.09
N SER A 22 5.53 37.42 5.92
CA SER A 22 6.47 36.31 5.69
C SER A 22 5.65 35.05 5.36
N PRO A 23 5.89 34.40 4.21
CA PRO A 23 5.14 33.22 3.84
C PRO A 23 5.41 32.15 4.88
N SER A 24 4.45 31.91 5.77
CA SER A 24 4.46 30.74 6.64
C SER A 24 4.49 29.53 5.72
N LEU A 25 5.63 28.84 5.69
CA LEU A 25 5.88 27.61 4.94
C LEU A 25 5.00 26.49 5.53
N THR A 26 3.70 26.60 5.32
CA THR A 26 2.71 25.62 5.72
C THR A 26 2.65 24.64 4.58
N TYR A 27 3.33 23.50 4.72
CA TYR A 27 3.23 22.43 3.75
C TYR A 27 1.79 21.92 3.72
N PRO A 28 1.11 21.94 2.56
CA PRO A 28 -0.23 21.40 2.46
C PRO A 28 -0.14 19.88 2.55
N VAL A 29 -0.29 19.34 3.75
CA VAL A 29 -0.41 17.89 3.99
C VAL A 29 -1.86 17.50 3.72
N ASP A 30 -2.03 16.45 2.93
CA ASP A 30 -3.34 15.86 2.66
C ASP A 30 -3.91 15.32 3.99
N PRO A 31 -5.09 15.78 4.46
CA PRO A 31 -5.65 15.31 5.73
C PRO A 31 -5.96 13.79 5.73
N ASP A 32 -6.10 13.19 4.55
CA ASP A 32 -6.34 11.75 4.37
C ASP A 32 -5.03 10.93 4.28
N ALA A 33 -3.86 11.57 4.28
CA ALA A 33 -2.56 10.91 4.26
C ALA A 33 -2.39 9.82 5.34
N PRO A 34 -2.69 10.05 6.63
CA PRO A 34 -2.46 9.04 7.66
C PRO A 34 -3.34 7.79 7.50
N THR A 35 -4.58 7.95 7.06
CA THR A 35 -5.50 6.82 6.85
C THR A 35 -5.06 6.01 5.63
N PHE A 36 -4.65 6.69 4.55
CA PHE A 36 -4.08 6.04 3.38
C PHE A 36 -2.82 5.24 3.72
N VAL A 37 -1.87 5.85 4.44
CA VAL A 37 -0.62 5.20 4.84
C VAL A 37 -0.92 3.98 5.72
N ALA A 38 -1.82 4.09 6.70
CA ALA A 38 -2.20 2.97 7.56
C ALA A 38 -2.79 1.79 6.77
N GLN A 39 -3.69 2.06 5.82
CA GLN A 39 -4.28 1.03 4.95
C GLN A 39 -3.22 0.38 4.06
N ALA A 40 -2.31 1.17 3.50
CA ALA A 40 -1.24 0.68 2.65
C ALA A 40 -0.23 -0.20 3.41
N ILE A 41 0.11 0.17 4.65
CA ILE A 41 0.94 -0.65 5.55
C ILE A 41 0.25 -1.98 5.85
N LEU A 42 -1.03 -1.95 6.20
CA LEU A 42 -1.79 -3.16 6.50
C LEU A 42 -1.87 -4.09 5.28
N ALA A 43 -2.10 -3.52 4.10
CA ALA A 43 -2.11 -4.27 2.84
C ALA A 43 -0.74 -4.87 2.51
N SER A 44 0.35 -4.14 2.77
CA SER A 44 1.70 -4.66 2.57
C SER A 44 2.04 -5.79 3.55
N ALA A 45 1.67 -5.64 4.82
CA ALA A 45 1.88 -6.66 5.84
C ALA A 45 1.08 -7.93 5.55
N SER A 46 -0.18 -7.81 5.11
CA SER A 46 -1.00 -8.95 4.73
C SER A 46 -0.49 -9.65 3.47
N LEU A 47 -0.01 -8.90 2.48
CA LEU A 47 0.64 -9.47 1.29
C LEU A 47 1.93 -10.21 1.66
N GLY A 48 2.75 -9.63 2.54
CA GLY A 48 3.95 -10.27 3.09
C GLY A 48 3.61 -11.56 3.85
N ALA A 49 2.58 -11.52 4.68
CA ALA A 49 2.11 -12.69 5.42
C ALA A 49 1.58 -13.79 4.49
N GLY A 50 0.80 -13.44 3.46
CA GLY A 50 0.32 -14.38 2.46
C GLY A 50 1.48 -15.02 1.68
N THR A 51 2.46 -14.22 1.29
CA THR A 51 3.68 -14.70 0.61
C THR A 51 4.47 -15.66 1.51
N GLY A 52 4.66 -15.31 2.78
CA GLY A 52 5.35 -16.17 3.75
C GLY A 52 4.62 -17.47 4.02
N ALA A 53 3.28 -17.47 4.05
CA ALA A 53 2.49 -18.68 4.20
C ALA A 53 2.67 -19.62 2.99
N VAL A 54 2.61 -19.08 1.77
CA VAL A 54 2.81 -19.86 0.53
C VAL A 54 4.21 -20.47 0.48
N ILE A 55 5.26 -19.69 0.75
CA ILE A 55 6.63 -20.20 0.79
C ILE A 55 6.79 -21.26 1.89
N GLY A 56 6.16 -21.07 3.04
CA GLY A 56 6.24 -22.01 4.16
C GLY A 56 5.67 -23.39 3.80
N VAL A 57 4.52 -23.41 3.11
CA VAL A 57 3.92 -24.65 2.58
C VAL A 57 4.84 -25.30 1.54
N LEU A 58 5.39 -24.51 0.60
CA LEU A 58 6.27 -25.03 -0.45
C LEU A 58 7.59 -25.60 0.09
N GLN A 59 8.10 -25.06 1.20
CA GLN A 59 9.34 -25.51 1.84
C GLN A 59 9.12 -26.56 2.94
N SER A 60 7.88 -27.02 3.16
CA SER A 60 7.54 -27.92 4.28
C SER A 60 7.97 -27.39 5.66
N ALA A 61 8.09 -26.06 5.80
CA ALA A 61 8.36 -25.38 7.06
C ALA A 61 7.03 -24.99 7.72
N ASN A 62 7.06 -24.54 8.99
CA ASN A 62 5.85 -24.06 9.65
C ASN A 62 5.34 -22.77 8.96
N PRO A 63 4.21 -22.82 8.21
CA PRO A 63 3.77 -21.71 7.38
C PRO A 63 3.32 -20.51 8.21
N PHE A 64 2.89 -20.75 9.45
CA PHE A 64 2.44 -19.68 10.35
C PHE A 64 3.60 -18.80 10.81
N ILE A 65 4.70 -19.41 11.28
CA ILE A 65 5.87 -18.65 11.75
C ILE A 65 6.50 -17.86 10.61
N LEU A 66 6.63 -18.47 9.42
CA LEU A 66 7.19 -17.79 8.25
C LEU A 66 6.28 -16.65 7.76
N SER A 67 4.97 -16.86 7.77
CA SER A 67 3.96 -15.84 7.45
C SER A 67 4.05 -14.64 8.39
N VAL A 68 4.08 -14.85 9.70
CA VAL A 68 4.16 -13.75 10.68
C VAL A 68 5.46 -12.97 10.52
N ASN A 69 6.60 -13.65 10.40
CA ASN A 69 7.91 -13.00 10.24
C ASN A 69 8.00 -12.19 8.94
N MET A 70 7.52 -12.73 7.81
CA MET A 70 7.46 -11.96 6.56
C MET A 70 6.47 -10.81 6.63
N GLY A 71 5.32 -10.99 7.29
CA GLY A 71 4.32 -9.93 7.48
C GLY A 71 4.86 -8.75 8.26
N ILE A 72 5.57 -9.00 9.37
CA ILE A 72 6.22 -7.95 10.17
C ILE A 72 7.30 -7.23 9.35
N ASN A 73 8.18 -7.98 8.69
CA ASN A 73 9.24 -7.40 7.85
C ASN A 73 8.67 -6.55 6.70
N ALA A 74 7.63 -7.06 6.02
CA ALA A 74 6.92 -6.32 4.99
C ALA A 74 6.18 -5.10 5.54
N GLY A 75 5.67 -5.17 6.77
CA GLY A 75 5.08 -4.05 7.49
C GLY A 75 6.09 -2.94 7.76
N VAL A 76 7.28 -3.26 8.26
CA VAL A 76 8.37 -2.28 8.50
C VAL A 76 8.80 -1.61 7.19
N VAL A 77 8.96 -2.40 6.12
CA VAL A 77 9.23 -1.86 4.78
C VAL A 77 8.07 -0.96 4.29
N GLY A 78 6.82 -1.36 4.53
CA GLY A 78 5.64 -0.58 4.19
C GLY A 78 5.58 0.75 4.93
N VAL A 79 5.81 0.76 6.25
CA VAL A 79 5.81 1.98 7.09
C VAL A 79 6.85 2.97 6.58
N THR A 80 8.07 2.48 6.34
CA THR A 80 9.16 3.32 5.85
C THR A 80 8.88 3.85 4.44
N PHE A 81 8.43 2.99 3.52
CA PHE A 81 8.12 3.38 2.14
C PHE A 81 6.97 4.37 2.04
N PHE A 82 5.80 4.03 2.58
CA PHE A 82 4.61 4.88 2.48
C PHE A 82 4.76 6.15 3.31
N GLY A 83 5.45 6.08 4.46
CA GLY A 83 5.79 7.25 5.25
C GLY A 83 6.69 8.23 4.50
N LEU A 84 7.81 7.75 3.93
CA LEU A 84 8.71 8.58 3.13
C LEU A 84 8.01 9.15 1.90
N ARG A 85 7.22 8.34 1.21
CA ARG A 85 6.48 8.76 0.02
C ARG A 85 5.52 9.90 0.33
N GLU A 86 4.63 9.73 1.30
CA GLU A 86 3.53 10.68 1.53
C GLU A 86 3.97 11.91 2.33
N TYR A 87 4.92 11.78 3.27
CA TYR A 87 5.31 12.87 4.16
C TYR A 87 6.58 13.62 3.74
N LEU A 88 7.48 13.01 2.96
CA LEU A 88 8.69 13.69 2.47
C LEU A 88 8.66 13.93 0.98
N VAL A 89 8.48 12.86 0.18
CA VAL A 89 8.64 12.94 -1.27
C VAL A 89 7.51 13.73 -1.92
N SER A 90 6.25 13.41 -1.60
CA SER A 90 5.10 14.07 -2.20
C SER A 90 5.06 15.59 -1.91
N PRO A 91 5.26 16.07 -0.67
CA PRO A 91 5.31 17.51 -0.40
C PRO A 91 6.48 18.20 -1.09
N LEU A 92 7.64 17.54 -1.18
CA LEU A 92 8.83 18.09 -1.82
C LEU A 92 8.65 18.23 -3.34
N LEU A 93 8.07 17.22 -4.00
CA LEU A 93 7.75 17.29 -5.44
C LEU A 93 6.63 18.29 -5.76
N LEU A 94 5.64 18.42 -4.87
CA LEU A 94 4.60 19.45 -4.97
C LEU A 94 5.21 20.85 -4.87
N SER A 95 6.16 21.06 -3.95
CA SER A 95 6.83 22.36 -3.79
C SER A 95 7.66 22.76 -5.00
N GLY A 96 8.27 21.79 -5.68
CA GLY A 96 9.07 22.02 -6.89
C GLY A 96 8.26 22.21 -8.17
N ARG A 97 6.92 22.03 -8.15
CA ARG A 97 6.05 22.01 -9.34
C ARG A 97 6.65 21.16 -10.48
N ALA A 98 7.30 20.05 -10.12
CA ALA A 98 8.12 19.29 -11.06
C ALA A 98 7.29 18.61 -12.17
N THR A 99 5.96 18.50 -12.01
CA THR A 99 5.10 17.80 -12.97
C THR A 99 3.73 18.49 -13.11
N THR A 100 3.17 18.43 -14.31
CA THR A 100 1.83 18.96 -14.64
C THR A 100 0.74 18.35 -13.78
N SER A 101 0.83 17.05 -13.51
CA SER A 101 -0.07 16.29 -12.63
C SER A 101 -0.11 16.84 -11.20
N HIS A 102 1.02 17.27 -10.65
CA HIS A 102 1.11 17.87 -9.31
C HIS A 102 0.41 19.22 -9.23
N THR A 103 0.51 20.02 -10.29
CA THR A 103 -0.16 21.33 -10.35
C THR A 103 -1.68 21.16 -10.29
N ARG A 104 -2.21 20.12 -10.96
CA ARG A 104 -3.63 19.77 -10.89
C ARG A 104 -4.05 19.30 -9.49
N ARG A 105 -3.29 18.39 -8.88
CA ARG A 105 -3.59 17.91 -7.51
C ARG A 105 -3.55 19.05 -6.50
N LEU A 106 -2.62 20.01 -6.66
CA LEU A 106 -2.56 21.20 -5.81
C LEU A 106 -3.81 22.07 -5.98
N ALA A 107 -4.32 22.24 -7.20
CA ALA A 107 -5.56 22.95 -7.46
C ALA A 107 -6.76 22.25 -6.79
N GLU A 108 -6.87 20.93 -6.92
CA GLU A 108 -7.92 20.13 -6.28
C GLU A 108 -7.86 20.19 -4.74
N LEU A 109 -6.65 20.13 -4.16
CA LEU A 109 -6.47 20.27 -2.71
C LEU A 109 -6.77 21.70 -2.23
N SER A 110 -6.37 22.71 -3.00
CA SER A 110 -6.70 24.11 -2.71
C SER A 110 -8.21 24.35 -2.73
N GLU A 111 -8.92 23.71 -3.66
CA GLU A 111 -10.38 23.76 -3.76
C GLU A 111 -11.05 23.08 -2.55
N LYS A 112 -10.58 21.89 -2.15
CA LYS A 112 -11.05 21.20 -0.93
C LYS A 112 -10.80 22.05 0.32
N GLN A 113 -9.62 22.65 0.46
CA GLN A 113 -9.26 23.50 1.60
C GLN A 113 -10.05 24.81 1.63
N ARG A 114 -10.41 25.36 0.46
CA ARG A 114 -11.24 26.57 0.36
C ARG A 114 -12.72 26.35 0.71
N GLY A 115 -13.18 25.11 0.81
CA GLY A 115 -14.48 24.73 1.36
C GLY A 115 -15.69 25.48 0.77
N LYS A 116 -16.38 24.90 -0.23
CA LYS A 116 -17.75 25.27 -0.70
C LYS A 116 -18.07 26.76 -0.94
N LEU A 117 -17.09 27.66 -0.93
CA LEU A 117 -17.32 29.05 -1.28
C LEU A 117 -17.70 29.11 -2.77
N PRO A 118 -18.80 29.81 -3.14
CA PRO A 118 -19.19 29.97 -4.53
C PRO A 118 -18.09 30.74 -5.26
N LEU A 119 -17.22 30.02 -5.98
CA LEU A 119 -16.23 30.65 -6.83
C LEU A 119 -16.82 30.94 -8.22
N PRO A 120 -16.29 31.98 -8.90
CA PRO A 120 -16.62 32.27 -10.28
C PRO A 120 -16.38 31.05 -11.20
N PRO A 121 -17.11 30.95 -12.32
CA PRO A 121 -17.12 29.78 -13.17
C PRO A 121 -15.71 29.32 -13.53
N PRO A 122 -15.43 28.01 -13.42
CA PRO A 122 -14.10 27.47 -13.62
C PRO A 122 -13.59 27.87 -14.99
N LEU A 123 -12.39 28.45 -15.03
CA LEU A 123 -11.64 28.63 -16.28
C LEU A 123 -11.59 27.28 -17.00
N PRO A 124 -11.68 27.25 -18.35
CA PRO A 124 -11.71 26.02 -19.13
C PRO A 124 -10.54 25.13 -18.72
N LEU A 125 -10.83 24.10 -17.92
CA LEU A 125 -9.80 23.21 -17.44
C LEU A 125 -9.20 22.48 -18.64
N PRO A 126 -7.87 22.29 -18.67
CA PRO A 126 -7.24 21.49 -19.69
C PRO A 126 -7.92 20.12 -19.75
N SER A 127 -8.27 19.74 -20.98
CA SER A 127 -9.02 18.57 -21.42
C SER A 127 -8.51 17.26 -20.77
N PRO A 128 -9.29 16.17 -20.80
CA PRO A 128 -9.01 14.95 -20.03
C PRO A 128 -7.57 14.51 -20.24
N SER A 129 -6.87 14.34 -19.11
CA SER A 129 -5.50 13.85 -19.01
C SER A 129 -5.27 12.77 -20.06
N SER A 130 -4.32 13.00 -20.96
CA SER A 130 -3.90 12.01 -21.94
C SER A 130 -3.64 10.69 -21.21
N VAL A 131 -4.11 9.57 -21.77
CA VAL A 131 -3.96 8.23 -21.17
C VAL A 131 -2.50 7.95 -20.80
N GLU A 132 -1.54 8.54 -21.53
CA GLU A 132 -0.12 8.45 -21.23
C GLU A 132 0.26 9.11 -19.89
N GLU A 133 -0.31 10.27 -19.57
CA GLU A 133 -0.04 10.97 -18.30
C GLU A 133 -0.53 10.14 -17.11
N LEU A 134 -1.66 9.43 -17.26
CA LEU A 134 -2.17 8.49 -16.26
C LEU A 134 -1.25 7.28 -16.05
N ARG A 135 -0.48 6.85 -17.07
CA ARG A 135 0.45 5.71 -16.93
C ARG A 135 1.62 6.07 -16.04
N PHE A 136 2.17 7.28 -16.19
CA PHE A 136 3.32 7.74 -15.42
C PHE A 136 2.94 8.45 -14.11
N GLU A 137 1.65 8.53 -13.79
CA GLU A 137 1.16 9.16 -12.58
C GLU A 137 1.80 8.54 -11.33
N ARG A 138 2.48 9.37 -10.52
CA ARG A 138 3.17 9.01 -9.26
C ARG A 138 4.29 7.97 -9.38
N VAL A 139 4.73 7.59 -10.58
CA VAL A 139 5.84 6.64 -10.76
C VAL A 139 7.13 7.22 -10.20
N LEU A 140 7.38 8.51 -10.43
CA LEU A 140 8.55 9.21 -9.91
C LEU A 140 8.56 9.27 -8.38
N ASP A 141 7.43 9.63 -7.75
CA ASP A 141 7.26 9.66 -6.29
C ASP A 141 7.59 8.29 -5.68
N SER A 142 7.04 7.22 -6.26
CA SER A 142 7.30 5.84 -5.82
C SER A 142 8.76 5.45 -6.04
N SER A 143 9.37 5.86 -7.14
CA SER A 143 10.77 5.59 -7.46
C SER A 143 11.72 6.22 -6.45
N ILE A 144 11.54 7.50 -6.14
CA ILE A 144 12.35 8.25 -5.18
C ILE A 144 12.13 7.71 -3.76
N ALA A 145 10.87 7.47 -3.37
CA ALA A 145 10.56 6.87 -2.07
C ALA A 145 11.18 5.47 -1.94
N GLY A 146 11.15 4.67 -3.00
CA GLY A 146 11.79 3.36 -3.07
C GLY A 146 13.30 3.46 -2.92
N ALA A 147 13.94 4.40 -3.62
CA ALA A 147 15.37 4.65 -3.47
C ALA A 147 15.75 4.99 -2.03
N LEU A 148 15.04 5.95 -1.42
CA LEU A 148 15.29 6.38 -0.04
C LEU A 148 15.06 5.25 0.97
N THR A 149 13.96 4.49 0.81
CA THR A 149 13.64 3.36 1.68
C THR A 149 14.71 2.27 1.59
N GLY A 150 15.12 1.93 0.37
CA GLY A 150 16.13 0.89 0.11
C GLY A 150 17.48 1.29 0.69
N GLY A 151 17.89 2.55 0.48
CA GLY A 151 19.10 3.11 1.04
C GLY A 151 19.09 3.13 2.57
N LEU A 152 18.00 3.58 3.19
CA LEU A 152 17.88 3.71 4.64
C LEU A 152 17.87 2.34 5.34
N LEU A 153 17.04 1.41 4.87
CA LEU A 153 16.95 0.07 5.45
C LEU A 153 18.24 -0.73 5.25
N SER A 154 18.85 -0.67 4.06
CA SER A 154 20.10 -1.40 3.81
C SER A 154 21.27 -0.78 4.55
N GLY A 155 21.38 0.56 4.55
CA GLY A 155 22.41 1.28 5.30
C GLY A 155 22.35 0.99 6.79
N GLY A 156 21.15 0.98 7.38
CA GLY A 156 20.95 0.72 8.81
C GLY A 156 21.20 -0.73 9.22
N LEU A 157 20.81 -1.71 8.39
CA LEU A 157 20.88 -3.13 8.76
C LEU A 157 22.14 -3.86 8.26
N ARG A 158 22.70 -3.44 7.10
CA ARG A 158 23.80 -4.13 6.42
C ARG A 158 25.03 -3.24 6.19
N GLY A 159 24.94 -1.97 6.56
CA GLY A 159 26.05 -1.01 6.48
C GLY A 159 26.12 -0.24 5.15
N PRO A 160 27.02 0.77 5.07
CA PRO A 160 26.98 1.80 4.03
C PRO A 160 27.26 1.29 2.62
N ARG A 161 28.00 0.17 2.49
CA ARG A 161 28.32 -0.44 1.18
C ARG A 161 27.09 -0.96 0.44
N THR A 162 25.98 -1.19 1.14
CA THR A 162 24.76 -1.76 0.56
C THR A 162 23.71 -0.71 0.18
N ILE A 163 23.92 0.56 0.53
CA ILE A 163 22.96 1.65 0.32
C ILE A 163 22.63 1.81 -1.16
N VAL A 164 23.64 2.00 -2.02
CA VAL A 164 23.46 2.27 -3.45
C VAL A 164 22.73 1.12 -4.17
N PRO A 165 23.19 -0.16 -4.10
CA PRO A 165 22.50 -1.24 -4.80
C PRO A 165 21.07 -1.48 -4.28
N ALA A 166 20.84 -1.32 -2.97
CA ALA A 166 19.49 -1.47 -2.41
C ALA A 166 18.56 -0.32 -2.82
N SER A 167 19.08 0.91 -2.91
CA SER A 167 18.32 2.07 -3.39
C SER A 167 17.86 1.87 -4.82
N VAL A 168 18.77 1.46 -5.71
CA VAL A 168 18.45 1.24 -7.14
C VAL A 168 17.45 0.10 -7.31
N THR A 169 17.66 -1.04 -6.64
CA THR A 169 16.76 -2.19 -6.77
C THR A 169 15.36 -1.87 -6.27
N LEU A 170 15.23 -1.23 -5.10
CA LEU A 170 13.92 -0.89 -4.54
C LEU A 170 13.23 0.24 -5.32
N SER A 171 13.97 1.19 -5.88
CA SER A 171 13.46 2.20 -6.82
C SER A 171 12.83 1.58 -8.08
N LEU A 172 13.51 0.59 -8.66
CA LEU A 172 13.00 -0.13 -9.84
C LEU A 172 11.75 -0.95 -9.51
N ILE A 173 11.77 -1.68 -8.39
CA ILE A 173 10.61 -2.47 -7.93
C ILE A 173 9.42 -1.55 -7.68
N ALA A 174 9.61 -0.44 -6.98
CA ALA A 174 8.55 0.53 -6.70
C ALA A 174 7.98 1.16 -7.97
N SER A 175 8.84 1.46 -8.95
CA SER A 175 8.42 1.97 -10.26
C SER A 175 7.58 0.95 -11.02
N ALA A 176 8.02 -0.31 -11.07
CA ALA A 176 7.31 -1.40 -11.72
C ALA A 176 5.92 -1.64 -11.09
N LEU A 177 5.85 -1.71 -9.75
CA LEU A 177 4.58 -1.87 -9.03
C LEU A 177 3.62 -0.72 -9.30
N GLN A 178 4.12 0.53 -9.30
CA GLN A 178 3.28 1.69 -9.57
C GLN A 178 2.74 1.65 -11.00
N LEU A 179 3.57 1.28 -11.99
CA LEU A 179 3.12 1.09 -13.37
C LEU A 179 2.05 -0.01 -13.46
N SER A 180 2.23 -1.14 -12.76
CA SER A 180 1.23 -2.21 -12.74
C SER A 180 -0.12 -1.76 -12.19
N VAL A 181 -0.13 -1.01 -11.07
CA VAL A 181 -1.36 -0.46 -10.49
C VAL A 181 -2.02 0.54 -11.45
N ASN A 182 -1.23 1.41 -12.08
CA ASN A 182 -1.75 2.39 -13.05
C ASN A 182 -2.37 1.68 -14.28
N GLN A 183 -1.73 0.63 -14.79
CA GLN A 183 -2.28 -0.17 -15.90
C GLN A 183 -3.58 -0.86 -15.49
N LEU A 184 -3.66 -1.45 -14.29
CA LEU A 184 -4.89 -2.08 -13.81
C LEU A 184 -6.04 -1.07 -13.68
N ARG A 185 -5.73 0.16 -13.22
CA ARG A 185 -6.70 1.25 -13.13
C ARG A 185 -7.23 1.64 -14.52
N ILE A 186 -6.35 1.81 -15.50
CA ILE A 186 -6.73 2.12 -16.89
C ILE A 186 -7.61 1.00 -17.46
N THR A 187 -7.22 -0.26 -17.29
CA THR A 187 -8.01 -1.42 -17.72
C THR A 187 -9.40 -1.42 -17.09
N ARG A 188 -9.50 -1.15 -15.78
CA ARG A 188 -10.80 -1.03 -15.10
C ARG A 188 -11.66 0.08 -15.69
N LEU A 189 -11.09 1.24 -16.00
CA LEU A 189 -11.83 2.35 -16.61
C LEU A 189 -12.35 1.98 -18.00
N HIS A 190 -11.55 1.29 -18.81
CA HIS A 190 -12.00 0.79 -20.11
C HIS A 190 -13.15 -0.22 -19.98
N LEU A 191 -13.10 -1.12 -18.98
CA LEU A 191 -14.18 -2.05 -18.72
C LEU A 191 -15.48 -1.33 -18.33
N LEU A 192 -15.40 -0.33 -17.45
CA LEU A 192 -16.57 0.46 -17.03
C LEU A 192 -17.15 1.31 -18.16
N ALA A 193 -16.30 1.91 -19.00
CA ALA A 193 -16.74 2.66 -20.17
C ALA A 193 -17.52 1.76 -21.14
N ARG A 194 -16.99 0.57 -21.42
CA ARG A 194 -17.65 -0.43 -22.29
C ARG A 194 -18.98 -0.92 -21.72
N SER A 195 -19.08 -1.13 -20.41
CA SER A 195 -20.34 -1.48 -19.75
C SER A 195 -21.39 -0.37 -19.89
N THR A 196 -20.97 0.89 -19.85
CA THR A 196 -21.88 2.04 -19.97
C THR A 196 -22.42 2.18 -21.39
N GLU A 197 -21.56 2.06 -22.40
CA GLU A 197 -21.97 2.09 -23.82
C GLU A 197 -22.91 0.93 -24.16
N THR A 198 -22.63 -0.27 -23.64
CA THR A 198 -23.49 -1.44 -23.87
C THR A 198 -24.87 -1.26 -23.23
N GLY A 199 -24.94 -0.67 -22.04
CA GLY A 199 -26.20 -0.33 -21.38
C GLY A 199 -27.01 0.75 -22.10
N ALA A 200 -26.33 1.80 -22.60
CA ALA A 200 -26.98 2.86 -23.37
C ALA A 200 -27.59 2.32 -24.68
N ASN A 201 -26.83 1.51 -25.42
CA ASN A 201 -27.31 0.90 -26.67
C ASN A 201 -28.43 -0.13 -26.43
N ALA A 202 -28.47 -0.79 -25.27
CA ALA A 202 -29.54 -1.73 -24.93
C ALA A 202 -30.85 -1.02 -24.51
N ALA A 203 -30.77 0.20 -23.97
CA ALA A 203 -31.93 1.01 -23.62
C ALA A 203 -32.57 1.70 -24.84
N GLU A 204 -31.82 1.85 -25.94
CA GLU A 204 -32.29 2.38 -27.21
C GLU A 204 -32.85 1.28 -28.13
N LEU A 205 -33.64 0.36 -27.57
CA LEU A 205 -34.56 -0.42 -28.39
C LEU A 205 -35.67 0.52 -28.88
N PRO A 206 -35.99 0.52 -30.19
CA PRO A 206 -37.00 1.41 -30.74
C PRO A 206 -38.33 1.17 -30.02
N PRO A 207 -39.11 2.23 -29.71
CA PRO A 207 -40.45 2.05 -29.21
C PRO A 207 -41.22 1.22 -30.23
N GLN A 208 -41.52 -0.04 -29.89
CA GLN A 208 -42.54 -0.77 -30.62
C GLN A 208 -43.82 0.06 -30.48
N ASN A 209 -44.29 0.57 -31.62
CA ASN A 209 -45.63 1.12 -31.77
C ASN A 209 -46.66 0.07 -31.31
N THR A 210 -46.98 0.03 -30.02
CA THR A 210 -48.24 -0.52 -29.54
C THR A 210 -49.30 0.55 -29.76
N SER A 211 -49.73 0.66 -31.01
CA SER A 211 -51.02 1.23 -31.35
C SER A 211 -52.12 0.37 -30.71
N SER A 212 -52.60 0.81 -29.56
CA SER A 212 -53.94 0.48 -29.07
C SER A 212 -54.50 1.74 -28.43
N GLN A 213 -55.47 2.32 -29.14
CA GLN A 213 -56.52 3.15 -28.57
C GLN A 213 -57.07 2.47 -27.30
N GLU A 214 -57.36 3.22 -26.25
CA GLU A 214 -58.76 3.54 -25.89
C GLU A 214 -58.82 4.42 -24.61
N GLN A 215 -59.46 5.58 -24.78
CA GLN A 215 -60.30 6.31 -23.84
C GLN A 215 -59.84 6.70 -22.42
N ASN A 216 -59.71 8.02 -22.27
CA ASN A 216 -60.68 8.84 -21.52
C ASN A 216 -60.87 8.53 -20.02
N SER A 217 -60.26 9.34 -19.15
CA SER A 217 -60.96 10.09 -18.09
C SER A 217 -60.02 11.05 -17.37
N THR A 218 -60.54 12.27 -17.18
CA THR A 218 -59.99 13.53 -16.67
C THR A 218 -59.81 13.53 -15.12
N PRO A 219 -59.40 14.63 -14.44
CA PRO A 219 -58.36 14.60 -13.41
C PRO A 219 -58.87 14.94 -11.99
N THR A 220 -58.07 14.73 -10.94
CA THR A 220 -58.19 15.54 -9.71
C THR A 220 -56.84 15.62 -8.97
N PRO A 221 -56.43 16.81 -8.49
CA PRO A 221 -55.17 17.04 -7.78
C PRO A 221 -55.36 16.95 -6.26
N THR A 222 -54.40 16.36 -5.52
CA THR A 222 -54.27 16.42 -4.04
C THR A 222 -52.91 15.76 -3.70
N THR A 223 -51.84 16.47 -3.35
CA THR A 223 -51.50 17.14 -2.07
C THR A 223 -50.25 16.48 -1.46
N ALA A 224 -49.17 17.26 -1.44
CA ALA A 224 -48.13 17.35 -0.38
C ALA A 224 -47.11 16.21 -0.16
N PRO A 225 -45.95 16.53 0.47
CA PRO A 225 -44.68 15.83 0.29
C PRO A 225 -44.39 14.82 1.42
N GLY A 226 -43.75 13.71 1.07
CA GLY A 226 -43.25 12.72 2.02
C GLY A 226 -41.75 12.49 1.83
N TYR A 227 -40.94 13.21 2.61
CA TYR A 227 -39.55 12.86 2.87
C TYR A 227 -39.52 11.58 3.71
N SER A 228 -39.02 10.48 3.14
CA SER A 228 -38.66 9.27 3.90
C SER A 228 -37.14 9.19 4.01
N SER A 229 -36.61 9.83 5.04
CA SER A 229 -35.27 9.61 5.55
C SER A 229 -35.15 8.20 6.16
N SER A 230 -34.51 7.27 5.46
CA SER A 230 -34.07 6.00 6.04
C SER A 230 -32.73 6.20 6.74
N SER A 231 -32.81 6.60 8.00
CA SER A 231 -31.72 6.56 8.97
C SER A 231 -31.47 5.12 9.41
N SER A 232 -30.44 4.46 8.87
CA SER A 232 -29.88 3.26 9.47
C SER A 232 -28.84 3.64 10.53
N SER A 233 -29.27 3.63 11.79
CA SER A 233 -28.37 3.67 12.94
C SER A 233 -27.50 2.41 13.00
N PRO A 234 -26.21 2.54 13.39
CA PRO A 234 -25.34 1.40 13.65
C PRO A 234 -25.64 0.79 15.03
N SER A 235 -26.01 -0.49 15.04
CA SER A 235 -26.12 -1.28 16.27
C SER A 235 -24.75 -1.49 16.91
N ALA A 236 -24.71 -1.27 18.21
CA ALA A 236 -23.57 -1.43 19.09
C ALA A 236 -23.02 -2.88 19.12
N PRO A 237 -21.73 -3.07 19.45
CA PRO A 237 -21.08 -4.37 19.48
C PRO A 237 -21.41 -5.17 20.75
N ALA A 238 -21.81 -6.42 20.58
CA ALA A 238 -21.96 -7.40 21.66
C ALA A 238 -20.59 -7.96 22.11
N PRO A 239 -20.49 -8.49 23.35
CA PRO A 239 -19.23 -8.62 24.09
C PRO A 239 -18.40 -9.87 23.73
N ARG A 240 -17.09 -9.74 23.97
CA ARG A 240 -16.05 -10.76 23.85
C ARG A 240 -16.35 -11.99 24.72
N PRO A 241 -16.12 -13.23 24.24
CA PRO A 241 -15.86 -14.35 25.11
C PRO A 241 -14.37 -14.40 25.48
N ASN A 242 -14.15 -14.34 26.78
CA ASN A 242 -12.91 -14.59 27.49
C ASN A 242 -12.73 -16.11 27.60
N VAL A 243 -11.73 -16.72 26.98
CA VAL A 243 -11.42 -18.15 27.20
C VAL A 243 -9.92 -18.41 27.19
N ALA A 244 -9.44 -18.69 28.40
CA ALA A 244 -8.42 -19.67 28.80
C ALA A 244 -7.00 -19.57 28.24
N SER A 245 -6.10 -19.22 29.16
CA SER A 245 -4.74 -19.71 29.34
C SER A 245 -4.54 -21.14 28.80
N GLN A 246 -3.71 -21.30 27.77
CA GLN A 246 -3.11 -22.60 27.46
C GLN A 246 -1.71 -22.65 28.05
N THR A 247 -1.61 -23.47 29.10
CA THR A 247 -0.38 -24.02 29.64
C THR A 247 0.35 -24.77 28.52
N TYR A 248 1.56 -24.31 28.17
CA TYR A 248 2.46 -25.06 27.31
C TYR A 248 3.07 -26.22 28.09
N THR A 249 2.85 -27.44 27.62
CA THR A 249 3.66 -28.61 27.97
C THR A 249 4.67 -28.87 26.83
N PRO A 250 5.95 -29.14 27.13
CA PRO A 250 6.90 -29.53 26.10
C PRO A 250 6.70 -31.02 25.78
N SER A 251 6.22 -31.32 24.57
CA SER A 251 6.16 -32.69 24.06
C SER A 251 7.49 -33.07 23.42
N SER A 252 8.12 -34.07 24.03
CA SER A 252 9.32 -34.76 23.57
C SER A 252 9.13 -35.48 22.24
N ASN A 253 10.23 -35.50 21.47
CA ASN A 253 10.61 -36.40 20.39
C ASN A 253 9.68 -37.59 20.08
N SER A 254 9.33 -37.70 18.80
CA SER A 254 9.16 -38.99 18.14
C SER A 254 9.82 -38.92 16.76
N GLU A 255 10.96 -39.60 16.64
CA GLU A 255 11.57 -40.03 15.39
C GLU A 255 10.49 -40.64 14.48
N SER A 256 10.33 -40.10 13.28
CA SER A 256 9.55 -40.74 12.21
C SER A 256 10.50 -40.98 11.06
N GLY A 257 11.02 -42.20 10.98
CA GLY A 257 11.68 -42.73 9.81
C GLY A 257 10.66 -42.90 8.68
N TYR A 258 10.87 -42.18 7.59
CA TYR A 258 10.14 -42.37 6.35
C TYR A 258 10.98 -43.22 5.41
N THR A 259 10.60 -44.49 5.30
CA THR A 259 11.02 -45.37 4.20
C THR A 259 10.23 -44.96 2.95
N ILE A 260 10.89 -44.29 2.01
CA ILE A 260 10.33 -43.97 0.69
C ILE A 260 10.30 -45.28 -0.12
N MET A 261 9.11 -45.87 -0.26
CA MET A 261 8.85 -46.94 -1.21
C MET A 261 8.38 -46.28 -2.51
N SER A 262 9.29 -46.16 -3.48
CA SER A 262 9.02 -45.61 -4.80
C SER A 262 8.24 -46.62 -5.65
N ASP A 263 7.03 -46.22 -6.04
CA ASP A 263 6.16 -46.88 -7.00
C ASP A 263 6.62 -46.55 -8.44
N PRO A 264 7.05 -47.54 -9.26
CA PRO A 264 7.63 -47.28 -10.55
C PRO A 264 6.62 -47.50 -11.68
N THR A 265 5.55 -46.71 -11.80
CA THR A 265 4.82 -46.62 -13.08
C THR A 265 3.94 -45.37 -13.17
N GLN A 266 4.53 -44.21 -13.49
CA GLN A 266 3.77 -43.14 -14.15
C GLN A 266 4.49 -42.64 -15.40
N PRO A 267 3.75 -42.44 -16.51
CA PRO A 267 4.31 -41.94 -17.77
C PRO A 267 4.79 -40.50 -17.60
N VAL A 268 6.05 -40.29 -17.98
CA VAL A 268 6.78 -39.01 -17.95
C VAL A 268 6.09 -38.02 -18.89
N ALA A 269 5.42 -37.01 -18.35
CA ALA A 269 5.09 -35.80 -19.06
C ALA A 269 6.33 -34.88 -19.04
N ASP A 270 6.81 -34.47 -20.21
CA ASP A 270 8.02 -33.67 -20.37
C ASP A 270 8.00 -32.38 -19.50
N PRO A 271 8.84 -32.29 -18.45
CA PRO A 271 8.81 -31.18 -17.47
C PRO A 271 9.43 -29.87 -17.98
N GLU A 272 9.85 -29.81 -19.25
CA GLU A 272 10.62 -28.69 -19.81
C GLU A 272 9.83 -27.39 -19.99
N ASN A 273 8.50 -27.41 -19.92
CA ASN A 273 7.66 -26.22 -20.15
C ASN A 273 6.84 -25.75 -18.94
N SER A 274 7.16 -26.21 -17.72
CA SER A 274 6.49 -25.69 -16.54
C SER A 274 6.95 -24.26 -16.23
N LEU A 275 6.00 -23.35 -16.02
CA LEU A 275 6.23 -21.95 -15.64
C LEU A 275 7.17 -21.82 -14.40
N PRO A 276 7.09 -22.70 -13.39
CA PRO A 276 8.08 -22.77 -12.29
C PRO A 276 9.53 -22.96 -12.74
N SER A 277 9.79 -23.78 -13.78
CA SER A 277 11.14 -24.06 -14.30
C SER A 277 11.78 -22.80 -14.89
N ARG A 278 11.00 -21.93 -15.55
CA ARG A 278 11.48 -20.66 -16.11
C ARG A 278 11.84 -19.64 -15.04
N ILE A 279 11.09 -19.62 -13.94
CA ILE A 279 11.38 -18.73 -12.79
C ILE A 279 12.65 -19.19 -12.06
N MET A 280 12.81 -20.51 -11.85
CA MET A 280 14.04 -21.09 -11.29
C MET A 280 15.28 -20.76 -12.15
N GLY A 281 15.16 -20.82 -13.48
CA GLY A 281 16.24 -20.48 -14.40
C GLY A 281 16.66 -19.00 -14.35
N PHE A 282 15.71 -18.09 -14.13
CA PHE A 282 16.03 -16.67 -13.96
C PHE A 282 16.66 -16.37 -12.59
N MET A 283 16.23 -17.08 -11.55
CA MET A 283 16.81 -16.91 -10.21
C MET A 283 18.23 -17.46 -10.10
N SER A 284 18.56 -18.55 -10.80
CA SER A 284 19.93 -19.11 -10.82
C SER A 284 20.92 -18.27 -11.62
N ALA A 285 20.45 -17.46 -12.57
CA ALA A 285 21.29 -16.52 -13.33
C ALA A 285 21.66 -15.26 -12.52
N VAL A 286 20.79 -14.84 -11.60
CA VAL A 286 20.95 -13.60 -10.81
C VAL A 286 21.59 -13.86 -9.44
N LEU A 287 21.39 -15.05 -8.89
CA LEU A 287 22.08 -15.51 -7.69
C LEU A 287 23.11 -16.55 -8.14
N PRO A 288 24.42 -16.25 -8.12
CA PRO A 288 25.45 -17.27 -8.29
C PRO A 288 25.43 -18.18 -7.06
N VAL A 289 24.44 -19.08 -7.02
CA VAL A 289 24.39 -20.20 -6.11
C VAL A 289 25.51 -21.12 -6.56
N ARG A 290 26.71 -20.88 -6.03
CA ARG A 290 27.78 -21.86 -6.11
C ARG A 290 27.22 -23.15 -5.56
N ARG A 291 27.21 -24.20 -6.38
CA ARG A 291 26.95 -25.53 -5.87
C ARG A 291 28.08 -25.84 -4.90
N LEU A 292 27.78 -25.74 -3.60
CA LEU A 292 28.64 -26.25 -2.56
C LEU A 292 28.84 -27.73 -2.87
N SER A 293 30.09 -28.17 -2.99
CA SER A 293 30.36 -29.61 -3.01
C SER A 293 29.92 -30.20 -1.67
N ASP A 294 29.58 -31.49 -1.66
CA ASP A 294 29.18 -32.18 -0.43
C ASP A 294 30.23 -32.00 0.69
N ASP A 295 31.52 -31.97 0.33
CA ASP A 295 32.63 -31.69 1.24
C ASP A 295 32.59 -30.27 1.83
N GLU A 296 32.28 -29.25 1.01
CA GLU A 296 32.17 -27.85 1.47
C GLU A 296 30.94 -27.66 2.36
N TYR A 297 29.86 -28.39 2.08
CA TYR A 297 28.66 -28.43 2.92
C TYR A 297 28.95 -29.09 4.28
N LEU A 298 29.66 -30.22 4.30
CA LEU A 298 30.08 -30.86 5.54
C LEU A 298 31.02 -29.96 6.36
N ALA A 299 31.98 -29.29 5.71
CA ALA A 299 32.86 -28.34 6.38
C ALA A 299 32.09 -27.13 6.97
N ALA A 300 31.06 -26.64 6.26
CA ALA A 300 30.20 -25.57 6.75
C ALA A 300 29.38 -26.03 7.98
N LEU A 301 28.86 -27.26 7.96
CA LEU A 301 28.14 -27.85 9.10
C LEU A 301 29.05 -28.06 10.31
N GLU A 302 30.25 -28.58 10.13
CA GLU A 302 31.22 -28.73 11.23
C GLU A 302 31.60 -27.37 11.84
N LYS A 303 31.73 -26.33 11.00
CA LYS A 303 32.00 -24.97 11.47
C LYS A 303 30.83 -24.43 12.30
N GLN A 304 29.59 -24.59 11.83
CA GLN A 304 28.41 -24.18 12.60
C GLN A 304 28.29 -24.95 13.91
N ARG A 305 28.56 -26.26 13.91
CA ARG A 305 28.56 -27.07 15.13
C ARG A 305 29.58 -26.54 16.16
N LYS A 306 30.82 -26.26 15.72
CA LYS A 306 31.86 -25.68 16.61
C LYS A 306 31.47 -24.32 17.16
N GLU A 307 30.79 -23.47 16.38
CA GLU A 307 30.32 -22.17 16.85
C GLU A 307 29.23 -22.33 17.92
N VAL A 308 28.25 -23.22 17.70
CA VAL A 308 27.19 -23.50 18.67
C VAL A 308 27.75 -24.11 19.95
N ASP A 309 28.65 -25.08 19.85
CA ASP A 309 29.33 -25.69 21.00
C ASP A 309 30.15 -24.64 21.78
N GLY A 310 30.73 -23.66 21.08
CA GLY A 310 31.42 -22.53 21.69
C GLY A 310 30.48 -21.65 22.53
N ARG A 311 29.33 -21.27 21.98
CA ARG A 311 28.32 -20.47 22.70
C ARG A 311 27.73 -21.21 23.89
N LEU A 312 27.50 -22.52 23.79
CA LEU A 312 27.03 -23.33 24.91
C LEU A 312 28.05 -23.36 26.07
N ARG A 313 29.34 -23.42 25.75
CA ARG A 313 30.39 -23.38 26.77
C ARG A 313 30.48 -22.00 27.45
N GLU A 314 30.32 -20.92 26.70
CA GLU A 314 30.28 -19.55 27.24
C GLU A 314 29.12 -19.39 28.23
N ILE A 315 27.91 -19.82 27.84
CA ILE A 315 26.72 -19.79 28.71
C ILE A 315 26.96 -20.61 29.99
N ALA A 316 27.51 -21.81 29.89
CA ALA A 316 27.80 -22.63 31.06
C ALA A 316 28.79 -21.95 32.03
N THR A 317 29.80 -21.25 31.50
CA THR A 317 30.72 -20.47 32.34
C THR A 317 30.10 -19.21 32.95
N GLU A 318 29.12 -18.58 32.28
CA GLU A 318 28.36 -17.48 32.85
C GLU A 318 27.42 -17.95 33.97
N GLU A 319 26.75 -19.09 33.78
CA GLU A 319 25.89 -19.70 34.80
C GLU A 319 26.67 -20.06 36.08
N GLU A 320 27.87 -20.63 35.95
CA GLU A 320 28.73 -20.95 37.10
C GLU A 320 29.15 -19.70 37.88
N LYS A 321 29.51 -18.61 37.17
CA LYS A 321 29.84 -17.32 37.80
C LYS A 321 28.65 -16.71 38.54
N ILE A 322 27.45 -16.82 37.99
CA ILE A 322 26.22 -16.33 38.63
C ILE A 322 25.94 -17.15 39.90
N PHE A 323 26.10 -18.47 39.84
CA PHE A 323 25.88 -19.36 40.98
C PHE A 323 26.89 -19.11 42.12
N GLU A 324 28.17 -18.89 41.78
CA GLU A 324 29.21 -18.54 42.75
C GLU A 324 28.97 -17.14 43.35
N GLY A 325 28.50 -16.19 42.54
CA GLY A 325 28.11 -14.86 43.02
C GLY A 325 26.93 -14.90 44.00
N MET A 326 25.97 -15.80 43.78
CA MET A 326 24.79 -15.96 44.63
C MET A 326 25.09 -16.66 45.96
N THR A 327 26.10 -17.53 46.01
CA THR A 327 26.49 -18.24 47.25
C THR A 327 27.36 -17.42 48.21
N ARG A 328 27.97 -16.34 47.72
CA ARG A 328 28.78 -15.41 48.55
C ARG A 328 27.99 -14.24 49.13
N ALA A 329 26.77 -13.99 48.65
CA ALA A 329 25.88 -12.93 49.14
C ALA A 329 25.01 -13.43 50.30
#